data_AF-A0A917D9M9-F1
#
_entry.id   AF-A0A917D9M9-F1
#
_cell.length_a   1.000
_cell.length_b   1.000
_cell.length_c   1.000
_cell.angle_alpha   90.00
_cell.angle_beta   90.00
_cell.angle_gamma   90.00
#
_symmetry.space_group_name_H-M   'P 1'
#
loop_
_entity.id
_entity.type
_entity.pdbx_description
1 polymer ?
#
loop_
_entity_poly.entity_id
_entity_poly.type
_entity_poly.pdbx_seq_one_letter_code
_entity_poly.pdbx_strand_id
1 'polypeptide(L)'
;MAVTPHLSLPLLAAAQAQKHVTHNEALLALDAFVGAAVRDRGRSAPPEQPADGDRHLVAAEAVGAWAGREGTMAAFQGGAWVFYALKPGMRLFVEDEGRLLVHDGLTWRDALGTVSRLGINATPTAVNRLAVSAPATLLDHQGDDHRLLINKAETADTASLVFQNAYAGKAEIGLAGSDALSVKVSTDGMAWREAMRLDAATGAVLKPHCVSFEATGSGQAHTTSADYQTIGAPNFPGTFDVIQHQVGNAFDPATGRFTAPVSGRYYIYAGIFLIGIIGSGRLCLSRNNNPDLTYQITFSSVVPCVLSRIVMLELGDTIELATGNMDHDSGNYFTFWSSHSAFGAMLVG
;
A
#
# COMPACT_ATOMS: atom_id res chain seq x y z
N MET A 1 42.47 25.03 -48.98
CA MET A 1 42.67 25.71 -47.68
C MET A 1 42.61 24.62 -46.62
N ALA A 2 43.57 24.56 -45.70
CA ALA A 2 43.53 23.56 -44.64
C ALA A 2 42.40 23.91 -43.64
N VAL A 3 41.72 22.90 -43.12
CA VAL A 3 40.60 23.03 -42.19
C VAL A 3 40.78 22.08 -41.00
N THR A 4 40.08 22.33 -39.89
CA THR A 4 40.05 21.39 -38.77
C THR A 4 39.25 20.11 -39.09
N PRO A 5 39.58 18.95 -38.49
CA PRO A 5 39.00 17.67 -38.89
C PRO A 5 37.48 17.53 -38.66
N HIS A 6 36.93 18.05 -37.54
CA HIS A 6 35.53 17.79 -37.17
C HIS A 6 34.59 18.93 -37.56
N LEU A 7 35.01 20.17 -37.34
CA LEU A 7 34.20 21.36 -37.54
C LEU A 7 34.46 22.06 -38.87
N SER A 8 35.46 21.60 -39.64
CA SER A 8 35.87 22.25 -40.89
C SER A 8 36.24 23.75 -40.72
N LEU A 9 36.81 24.13 -39.57
CA LEU A 9 37.21 25.52 -39.31
C LEU A 9 38.44 25.88 -40.15
N PRO A 10 38.44 27.01 -40.87
CA PRO A 10 39.60 27.47 -41.65
C PRO A 10 40.86 27.66 -40.81
N LEU A 11 41.97 27.06 -41.22
CA LEU A 11 43.29 27.30 -40.64
C LEU A 11 44.01 28.45 -41.35
N LEU A 12 44.76 29.26 -40.59
CA LEU A 12 45.58 30.34 -41.13
C LEU A 12 46.75 29.77 -41.94
N ALA A 13 47.00 30.34 -43.12
CA ALA A 13 48.14 29.99 -43.95
C ALA A 13 49.47 30.42 -43.30
N ALA A 14 50.55 29.71 -43.63
CA ALA A 14 51.90 30.05 -43.20
C ALA A 14 52.36 31.42 -43.74
N ALA A 15 53.51 31.91 -43.25
CA ALA A 15 54.11 33.21 -43.61
C ALA A 15 53.35 34.48 -43.15
N GLN A 16 52.39 34.35 -42.23
CA GLN A 16 51.69 35.47 -41.58
C GLN A 16 52.30 35.83 -40.21
N ALA A 17 53.59 36.18 -40.17
CA ALA A 17 54.32 36.54 -38.94
C ALA A 17 54.16 35.54 -37.77
N GLN A 18 54.19 34.24 -38.09
CA GLN A 18 54.05 33.12 -37.13
C GLN A 18 52.74 33.07 -36.30
N LYS A 19 51.76 33.96 -36.53
CA LYS A 19 50.45 33.92 -35.84
C LYS A 19 49.65 32.64 -36.10
N HIS A 20 49.87 32.04 -37.28
CA HIS A 20 49.25 30.77 -37.66
C HIS A 20 49.59 29.63 -36.70
N VAL A 21 50.72 29.66 -35.98
CA VAL A 21 51.11 28.58 -35.06
C VAL A 21 50.13 28.53 -33.88
N THR A 22 50.12 29.57 -33.05
CA THR A 22 49.32 29.60 -31.81
C THR A 22 47.82 29.65 -32.08
N HIS A 23 47.39 30.31 -33.16
CA HIS A 23 45.97 30.37 -33.49
C HIS A 23 45.44 29.04 -34.03
N ASN A 24 46.18 28.36 -34.91
CA ASN A 24 45.73 27.06 -35.42
C ASN A 24 45.73 26.00 -34.31
N GLU A 25 46.69 26.03 -33.38
CA GLU A 25 46.67 25.18 -32.19
C GLU A 25 45.40 25.39 -31.35
N ALA A 26 44.99 26.65 -31.15
CA ALA A 26 43.76 26.97 -30.43
C ALA A 26 42.50 26.47 -31.18
N LEU A 27 42.47 26.57 -32.51
CA LEU A 27 41.37 26.07 -33.33
C LEU A 27 41.30 24.54 -33.30
N LEU A 28 42.44 23.84 -33.34
CA LEU A 28 42.51 22.38 -33.24
C LEU A 28 42.10 21.88 -31.84
N ALA A 29 42.46 22.61 -30.77
CA ALA A 29 41.97 22.33 -29.43
C ALA A 29 40.45 22.53 -29.33
N LEU A 30 39.93 23.61 -29.90
CA LEU A 30 38.49 23.86 -29.94
C LEU A 30 37.76 22.76 -30.72
N ASP A 31 38.28 22.36 -31.88
CA ASP A 31 37.75 21.28 -32.71
C ASP A 31 37.71 19.93 -31.97
N ALA A 32 38.74 19.63 -31.17
CA ALA A 32 38.77 18.40 -30.38
C ALA A 32 37.70 18.39 -29.27
N PHE A 33 37.44 19.54 -28.64
CA PHE A 33 36.51 19.66 -27.52
C PHE A 33 35.06 19.96 -27.91
N VAL A 34 34.82 20.64 -29.02
CA VAL A 34 33.45 20.86 -29.50
C VAL A 34 32.93 19.54 -30.03
N GLY A 35 31.79 19.10 -29.47
CA GLY A 35 31.23 17.77 -29.75
C GLY A 35 31.95 16.62 -29.06
N ALA A 36 33.12 16.85 -28.43
CA ALA A 36 33.93 15.93 -27.61
C ALA A 36 33.49 14.46 -27.68
N ALA A 37 33.70 13.83 -28.83
CA ALA A 37 33.36 12.44 -29.06
C ALA A 37 34.65 11.64 -29.20
N VAL A 38 34.84 10.65 -28.34
CA VAL A 38 35.95 9.69 -28.43
C VAL A 38 35.42 8.38 -28.98
N ARG A 39 36.25 7.69 -29.75
CA ARG A 39 35.91 6.38 -30.30
C ARG A 39 35.73 5.33 -29.20
N ASP A 40 36.66 5.33 -28.25
CA ASP A 40 36.69 4.40 -27.15
C ASP A 40 37.36 5.02 -25.91
N ARG A 41 37.17 4.35 -24.76
CA ARG A 41 37.78 4.74 -23.48
C ARG A 41 38.55 3.63 -22.76
N GLY A 42 38.60 2.44 -23.35
CA GLY A 42 39.21 1.23 -22.76
C GLY A 42 40.62 0.92 -23.26
N ARG A 43 41.17 1.74 -24.17
CA ARG A 43 42.43 1.45 -24.85
C ARG A 43 43.62 2.06 -24.14
N SER A 44 44.67 1.25 -23.92
CA SER A 44 45.92 1.67 -23.27
C SER A 44 47.08 1.95 -24.26
N ALA A 45 46.95 1.54 -25.52
CA ALA A 45 47.97 1.77 -26.57
C ALA A 45 47.36 2.50 -27.78
N PRO A 46 48.09 3.41 -28.45
CA PRO A 46 47.57 4.06 -29.66
C PRO A 46 47.22 3.05 -30.76
N PRO A 47 46.15 3.27 -31.55
CA PRO A 47 45.95 2.50 -32.78
C PRO A 47 47.17 2.54 -33.69
N GLU A 48 47.46 1.44 -34.39
CA GLU A 48 48.60 1.35 -35.32
C GLU A 48 48.47 2.30 -36.51
N GLN A 49 47.24 2.59 -36.93
CA GLN A 49 46.91 3.49 -38.04
C GLN A 49 45.84 4.50 -37.61
N PRO A 50 46.20 5.54 -36.84
CA PRO A 50 45.25 6.58 -36.46
C PRO A 50 44.94 7.48 -37.65
N ALA A 51 43.66 7.81 -37.83
CA ALA A 51 43.22 8.82 -38.79
C ALA A 51 43.26 10.21 -38.15
N ASP A 52 43.47 11.25 -38.97
CA ASP A 52 43.42 12.63 -38.51
C ASP A 52 42.02 12.95 -37.96
N GLY A 53 41.97 13.49 -36.75
CA GLY A 53 40.74 13.70 -35.97
C GLY A 53 40.40 12.55 -35.01
N ASP A 54 41.08 11.40 -35.04
CA ASP A 54 40.78 10.32 -34.11
C ASP A 54 40.98 10.77 -32.66
N ARG A 55 39.95 10.56 -31.83
CA ARG A 55 39.95 10.91 -30.41
C ARG A 55 39.72 9.68 -29.57
N HIS A 56 40.52 9.50 -28.53
CA HIS A 56 40.44 8.40 -27.58
C HIS A 56 40.57 8.93 -26.16
N LEU A 57 39.87 8.31 -25.21
CA LEU A 57 40.19 8.49 -23.80
C LEU A 57 41.26 7.47 -23.41
N VAL A 58 42.43 7.95 -23.00
CA VAL A 58 43.56 7.08 -22.66
C VAL A 58 43.25 6.32 -21.36
N ALA A 59 43.18 4.99 -21.45
CA ALA A 59 42.94 4.14 -20.30
C ALA A 59 44.14 4.10 -19.33
N ALA A 60 43.96 3.45 -18.19
CA ALA A 60 45.06 3.17 -17.27
C ALA A 60 46.13 2.28 -17.92
N GLU A 61 47.33 2.28 -17.32
CA GLU A 61 48.48 1.50 -17.79
C GLU A 61 48.85 1.82 -19.25
N ALA A 62 48.88 3.12 -19.59
CA ALA A 62 49.11 3.55 -20.96
C ALA A 62 50.53 3.24 -21.42
N VAL A 63 50.68 2.82 -22.68
CA VAL A 63 51.95 2.40 -23.26
C VAL A 63 52.24 3.10 -24.59
N GLY A 64 53.48 2.96 -25.08
CA GLY A 64 53.91 3.55 -26.34
C GLY A 64 53.81 5.08 -26.31
N ALA A 65 53.23 5.67 -27.36
CA ALA A 65 53.06 7.12 -27.44
C ALA A 65 52.11 7.70 -26.37
N TRP A 66 51.32 6.86 -25.71
CA TRP A 66 50.35 7.27 -24.68
C TRP A 66 50.90 7.13 -23.25
N ALA A 67 52.12 6.61 -23.06
CA ALA A 67 52.68 6.38 -21.73
C ALA A 67 52.72 7.67 -20.87
N GLY A 68 52.18 7.59 -19.65
CA GLY A 68 52.10 8.72 -18.71
C GLY A 68 51.01 9.75 -19.05
N ARG A 69 50.06 9.40 -19.93
CA ARG A 69 48.94 10.26 -20.36
C ARG A 69 47.57 9.68 -19.99
N GLU A 70 47.53 8.80 -19.00
CA GLU A 70 46.30 8.17 -18.50
C GLU A 70 45.25 9.21 -18.11
N GLY A 71 43.99 8.96 -18.47
CA GLY A 71 42.87 9.84 -18.14
C GLY A 71 42.84 11.16 -18.94
N THR A 72 43.71 11.34 -19.94
CA THR A 72 43.64 12.46 -20.89
C THR A 72 42.86 12.07 -22.15
N MET A 73 42.33 13.07 -22.85
CA MET A 73 41.80 12.87 -24.20
C MET A 73 42.96 12.99 -25.19
N ALA A 74 43.31 11.89 -25.84
CA ALA A 74 44.27 11.87 -26.93
C ALA A 74 43.54 12.17 -28.25
N ALA A 75 43.99 13.18 -28.98
CA ALA A 75 43.51 13.51 -30.32
C ALA A 75 44.65 13.39 -31.32
N PHE A 76 44.47 12.65 -32.40
CA PHE A 76 45.45 12.58 -33.48
C PHE A 76 45.23 13.75 -34.44
N GLN A 77 46.19 14.66 -34.50
CA GLN A 77 46.08 15.92 -35.24
C GLN A 77 47.40 16.24 -35.92
N GLY A 78 47.38 16.50 -37.23
CA GLY A 78 48.58 16.90 -37.97
C GLY A 78 49.69 15.87 -37.94
N GLY A 79 49.34 14.58 -37.83
CA GLY A 79 50.28 13.46 -37.79
C GLY A 79 50.87 13.15 -36.41
N ALA A 80 50.39 13.78 -35.33
CA ALA A 80 50.87 13.53 -33.96
C ALA A 80 49.71 13.42 -32.96
N TRP A 81 49.96 12.75 -31.83
CA TRP A 81 49.03 12.73 -30.71
C TRP A 81 49.16 13.99 -29.86
N VAL A 82 48.05 14.70 -29.72
CA VAL A 82 47.89 15.85 -28.81
C VAL A 82 47.04 15.38 -27.61
N PHE A 83 47.50 15.67 -26.40
CA PHE A 83 46.84 15.22 -25.17
C PHE A 83 46.21 16.39 -24.45
N TYR A 84 44.93 16.28 -24.17
CA TYR A 84 44.16 17.29 -23.47
C TYR A 84 43.78 16.82 -22.06
N ALA A 85 44.18 17.59 -21.05
CA ALA A 85 43.78 17.34 -19.68
C ALA A 85 42.29 17.63 -19.48
N LEU A 86 41.60 16.70 -18.81
CA LEU A 86 40.16 16.76 -18.62
C LEU A 86 39.84 17.42 -17.27
N LYS A 87 38.91 18.38 -17.29
CA LYS A 87 38.50 19.18 -16.12
C LYS A 87 37.16 18.69 -15.56
N PRO A 88 36.88 18.91 -14.27
CA PRO A 88 35.55 18.69 -13.72
C PRO A 88 34.48 19.42 -14.54
N GLY A 89 33.34 18.77 -14.79
CA GLY A 89 32.21 19.29 -15.56
C GLY A 89 32.32 19.10 -17.07
N MET A 90 33.43 18.55 -17.57
CA MET A 90 33.55 18.18 -18.98
C MET A 90 32.60 17.04 -19.35
N ARG A 91 32.10 17.11 -20.59
CA ARG A 91 31.21 16.13 -21.20
C ARG A 91 31.93 15.46 -22.35
N LEU A 92 31.80 14.14 -22.46
CA LEU A 92 32.44 13.32 -23.47
C LEU A 92 31.45 12.26 -23.96
N PHE A 93 31.22 12.16 -25.26
CA PHE A 93 30.47 11.05 -25.84
C PHE A 93 31.44 9.93 -26.20
N VAL A 94 31.15 8.70 -25.79
CA VAL A 94 31.94 7.52 -26.16
C VAL A 94 31.17 6.74 -27.20
N GLU A 95 31.70 6.70 -28.42
CA GLU A 95 30.98 6.22 -29.60
C GLU A 95 30.72 4.70 -29.56
N ASP A 96 31.71 3.91 -29.15
CA ASP A 96 31.60 2.44 -29.05
C ASP A 96 30.54 1.98 -28.02
N GLU A 97 30.30 2.77 -26.98
CA GLU A 97 29.32 2.50 -25.93
C GLU A 97 27.97 3.20 -26.16
N GLY A 98 27.92 4.22 -27.02
CA GLY A 98 26.72 5.05 -27.22
C GLY A 98 26.33 5.87 -25.99
N ARG A 99 27.31 6.28 -25.16
CA ARG A 99 27.06 6.92 -23.85
C ARG A 99 27.65 8.31 -23.76
N LEU A 100 26.91 9.19 -23.09
CA LEU A 100 27.41 10.49 -22.65
C LEU A 100 27.98 10.38 -21.23
N LEU A 101 29.22 10.80 -21.04
CA LEU A 101 29.89 10.82 -19.75
C LEU A 101 30.11 12.26 -19.27
N VAL A 102 30.14 12.43 -17.95
CA VAL A 102 30.51 13.67 -17.27
C VAL A 102 31.68 13.39 -16.33
N HIS A 103 32.73 14.20 -16.41
CA HIS A 103 33.87 14.11 -15.50
C HIS A 103 33.54 14.82 -14.18
N ASP A 104 33.50 14.08 -13.07
CA ASP A 104 33.16 14.64 -11.74
C ASP A 104 34.36 15.34 -11.04
N GLY A 105 35.53 15.28 -11.66
CA GLY A 105 36.80 15.78 -11.12
C GLY A 105 37.76 14.68 -10.68
N LEU A 106 37.29 13.45 -10.53
CA LEU A 106 38.07 12.27 -10.22
C LEU A 106 37.90 11.17 -11.28
N THR A 107 36.67 10.95 -11.74
CA THR A 107 36.28 9.85 -12.62
C THR A 107 35.24 10.28 -13.65
N TRP A 108 35.13 9.52 -14.73
CA TRP A 108 34.04 9.63 -15.69
C TRP A 108 32.80 8.87 -15.22
N ARG A 109 31.66 9.55 -15.14
CA ARG A 109 30.37 8.94 -14.79
C ARG A 109 29.40 9.03 -15.96
N ASP A 110 28.51 8.05 -16.07
CA ASP A 110 27.39 8.12 -17.00
C ASP A 110 26.51 9.33 -16.66
N ALA A 111 26.25 10.17 -17.66
CA ALA A 111 25.43 11.37 -17.51
C ALA A 111 23.99 11.04 -17.06
N LEU A 112 23.51 9.84 -17.40
CA LEU A 112 22.18 9.33 -17.05
C LEU A 112 22.25 8.14 -16.10
N GLY A 113 23.36 7.98 -15.37
CA GLY A 113 23.55 6.90 -14.40
C GLY A 113 22.58 6.99 -13.20
N THR A 114 23.04 6.63 -12.01
CA THR A 114 22.18 6.68 -10.82
C THR A 114 21.68 8.10 -10.54
N VAL A 115 20.39 8.33 -10.77
CA VAL A 115 19.73 9.60 -10.45
C VAL A 115 19.26 9.59 -9.01
N SER A 116 19.53 10.67 -8.27
CA SER A 116 19.08 10.81 -6.88
C SER A 116 17.60 11.15 -6.78
N ARG A 117 17.04 11.76 -7.83
CA ARG A 117 15.63 12.14 -7.98
C ARG A 117 15.23 12.13 -9.44
N LEU A 118 14.01 11.69 -9.74
CA LEU A 118 13.42 11.65 -11.08
C LEU A 118 11.97 12.14 -11.03
N GLY A 119 11.66 13.13 -11.87
CA GLY A 119 10.32 13.70 -11.99
C GLY A 119 9.78 13.56 -13.41
N ILE A 120 8.54 13.10 -13.56
CA ILE A 120 7.78 13.12 -14.81
C ILE A 120 6.62 14.10 -14.62
N ASN A 121 6.73 15.30 -15.23
CA ASN A 121 5.77 16.40 -15.08
C ASN A 121 5.50 16.82 -13.61
N ALA A 122 6.44 16.52 -12.71
CA ALA A 122 6.36 16.79 -11.28
C ALA A 122 7.76 17.11 -10.73
N THR A 123 7.83 17.89 -9.66
CA THR A 123 9.09 18.17 -8.95
C THR A 123 9.30 17.12 -7.84
N PRO A 124 10.32 16.24 -7.94
CA PRO A 124 10.59 15.23 -6.91
C PRO A 124 11.18 15.87 -5.64
N THR A 125 10.87 15.29 -4.49
CA THR A 125 11.31 15.78 -3.17
C THR A 125 12.40 14.89 -2.55
N ALA A 126 12.88 15.22 -1.35
CA ALA A 126 13.84 14.36 -0.64
C ALA A 126 13.23 13.02 -0.20
N VAL A 127 11.89 13.01 -0.02
CA VAL A 127 11.07 11.87 0.37
C VAL A 127 10.55 11.14 -0.88
N ASN A 128 9.82 11.85 -1.73
CA ASN A 128 9.28 11.31 -2.99
C ASN A 128 10.31 11.51 -4.10
N ARG A 129 11.34 10.65 -4.11
CA ARG A 129 12.46 10.75 -5.06
C ARG A 129 12.07 10.37 -6.48
N LEU A 130 11.07 9.49 -6.66
CA LEU A 130 10.37 9.30 -7.92
C LEU A 130 9.02 9.99 -7.81
N ALA A 131 8.74 10.95 -8.69
CA ALA A 131 7.47 11.68 -8.72
C ALA A 131 6.90 11.68 -10.14
N VAL A 132 5.63 11.30 -10.28
CA VAL A 132 4.94 11.23 -11.58
C VAL A 132 3.62 11.98 -11.45
N SER A 133 3.40 12.99 -12.30
CA SER A 133 2.13 13.70 -12.45
C SER A 133 1.62 13.51 -13.87
N ALA A 134 0.90 12.41 -14.09
CA ALA A 134 0.41 12.01 -15.39
C ALA A 134 -0.95 11.28 -15.25
N PRO A 135 -1.74 11.16 -16.32
CA PRO A 135 -3.01 10.41 -16.27
C PRO A 135 -2.85 8.93 -15.88
N ALA A 136 -1.70 8.31 -16.16
CA ALA A 136 -1.39 6.91 -15.81
C ALA A 136 0.11 6.68 -15.64
N THR A 137 0.47 5.61 -14.93
CA THR A 137 1.83 5.03 -14.88
C THR A 137 1.71 3.55 -15.26
N LEU A 138 2.41 3.13 -16.32
CA LEU A 138 2.50 1.73 -16.71
C LEU A 138 3.82 1.14 -16.19
N LEU A 139 3.72 0.03 -15.47
CA LEU A 139 4.85 -0.80 -15.06
C LEU A 139 4.69 -2.14 -15.76
N ASP A 140 5.54 -2.41 -16.75
CA ASP A 140 5.38 -3.56 -17.65
C ASP A 140 6.46 -4.62 -17.42
N HIS A 141 6.19 -5.83 -17.93
CA HIS A 141 7.11 -6.96 -17.88
C HIS A 141 7.96 -7.06 -19.16
N GLN A 142 9.03 -7.84 -19.11
CA GLN A 142 9.91 -8.10 -20.28
C GLN A 142 9.82 -9.56 -20.74
N GLY A 143 8.59 -10.09 -20.82
CA GLY A 143 8.32 -11.47 -21.24
C GLY A 143 7.92 -12.43 -20.12
N ASP A 144 8.43 -12.22 -18.90
CA ASP A 144 8.13 -13.04 -17.72
C ASP A 144 7.40 -12.21 -16.63
N ASP A 145 7.87 -12.29 -15.37
CA ASP A 145 7.25 -11.63 -14.22
C ASP A 145 7.60 -10.14 -14.08
N HIS A 146 6.65 -9.36 -13.55
CA HIS A 146 6.90 -8.02 -13.00
C HIS A 146 6.55 -8.01 -11.50
N ARG A 147 7.40 -7.40 -10.65
CA ARG A 147 7.17 -7.34 -9.20
C ARG A 147 7.56 -5.98 -8.65
N LEU A 148 6.72 -5.44 -7.76
CA LEU A 148 7.04 -4.29 -6.93
C LEU A 148 7.40 -4.78 -5.52
N LEU A 149 8.68 -4.65 -5.15
CA LEU A 149 9.16 -5.03 -3.82
C LEU A 149 9.18 -3.78 -2.94
N ILE A 150 8.33 -3.76 -1.90
CA ILE A 150 8.23 -2.68 -0.92
C ILE A 150 8.69 -3.24 0.42
N ASN A 151 9.84 -2.76 0.90
CA ASN A 151 10.45 -3.25 2.12
C ASN A 151 10.29 -2.25 3.26
N LYS A 152 10.15 -2.75 4.49
CA LYS A 152 10.22 -1.98 5.74
C LYS A 152 11.38 -2.50 6.60
N ALA A 153 11.94 -1.66 7.47
CA ALA A 153 13.12 -2.03 8.23
C ALA A 153 12.78 -2.94 9.42
N GLU A 154 11.72 -2.60 10.17
CA GLU A 154 11.31 -3.31 11.37
C GLU A 154 9.82 -3.73 11.33
N THR A 155 9.41 -4.61 12.25
CA THR A 155 8.01 -5.06 12.37
C THR A 155 7.03 -3.89 12.57
N ALA A 156 7.42 -2.87 13.34
CA ALA A 156 6.59 -1.71 13.65
C ALA A 156 6.53 -0.64 12.55
N ASP A 157 7.35 -0.76 11.50
CA ASP A 157 7.37 0.19 10.40
C ASP A 157 6.22 -0.06 9.40
N THR A 158 6.19 0.77 8.34
CA THR A 158 5.17 0.70 7.28
C THR A 158 5.79 0.46 5.91
N ALA A 159 5.24 -0.52 5.18
CA ALA A 159 5.42 -0.72 3.75
C ALA A 159 4.04 -0.85 3.09
N SER A 160 3.61 0.16 2.35
CA SER A 160 2.21 0.26 1.89
C SER A 160 2.03 1.04 0.59
N LEU A 161 0.83 0.92 0.03
CA LEU A 161 0.26 1.78 -0.99
C LEU A 161 -0.80 2.68 -0.36
N VAL A 162 -0.68 3.98 -0.53
CA VAL A 162 -1.63 4.98 0.02
C VAL A 162 -2.44 5.60 -1.10
N PHE A 163 -3.76 5.50 -1.00
CA PHE A 163 -4.73 6.12 -1.90
C PHE A 163 -5.21 7.44 -1.31
N GLN A 164 -5.17 8.51 -2.10
CA GLN A 164 -5.42 9.87 -1.61
C GLN A 164 -6.42 10.62 -2.50
N ASN A 165 -7.11 11.60 -1.90
CA ASN A 165 -7.83 12.65 -2.60
C ASN A 165 -7.36 14.00 -2.07
N ALA A 166 -6.94 14.91 -2.97
CA ALA A 166 -6.40 16.22 -2.62
C ALA A 166 -5.32 16.16 -1.51
N TYR A 167 -4.38 15.22 -1.64
CA TYR A 167 -3.28 14.96 -0.68
C TYR A 167 -3.70 14.46 0.71
N ALA A 168 -5.00 14.19 0.94
CA ALA A 168 -5.48 13.51 2.15
C ALA A 168 -5.60 12.01 1.92
N GLY A 169 -4.97 11.20 2.78
CA GLY A 169 -5.11 9.75 2.78
C GLY A 169 -6.56 9.30 2.98
N LYS A 170 -7.01 8.30 2.20
CA LYS A 170 -8.35 7.72 2.28
C LYS A 170 -8.33 6.22 2.50
N ALA A 171 -7.40 5.53 1.87
CA ALA A 171 -7.15 4.12 2.10
C ALA A 171 -5.65 3.82 2.05
N GLU A 172 -5.23 2.80 2.78
CA GLU A 172 -3.86 2.32 2.81
C GLU A 172 -3.89 0.78 2.81
N ILE A 173 -3.09 0.16 1.95
CA ILE A 173 -2.98 -1.29 1.85
C ILE A 173 -1.50 -1.67 2.01
N GLY A 174 -1.19 -2.54 2.97
CA GLY A 174 0.17 -3.02 3.17
C GLY A 174 0.44 -3.54 4.57
N LEU A 175 1.72 -3.63 4.89
CA LEU A 175 2.25 -3.99 6.21
C LEU A 175 2.41 -2.70 7.00
N ALA A 176 1.37 -2.29 7.74
CA ALA A 176 1.30 -0.96 8.36
C ALA A 176 1.33 -1.08 9.89
N GLY A 177 2.52 -0.98 10.49
CA GLY A 177 2.72 -1.12 11.93
C GLY A 177 2.70 -2.56 12.45
N SER A 178 2.73 -3.54 11.54
CA SER A 178 2.83 -4.97 11.83
C SER A 178 3.34 -5.73 10.60
N ASP A 179 3.57 -7.03 10.72
CA ASP A 179 3.91 -7.92 9.59
C ASP A 179 2.68 -8.54 8.92
N ALA A 180 1.46 -8.22 9.38
CA ALA A 180 0.23 -8.68 8.77
C ALA A 180 -0.22 -7.74 7.63
N LEU A 181 -0.67 -8.33 6.51
CA LEU A 181 -1.30 -7.55 5.44
C LEU A 181 -2.62 -6.97 5.94
N SER A 182 -2.76 -5.65 5.86
CA SER A 182 -3.91 -4.91 6.37
C SER A 182 -4.44 -3.91 5.34
N VAL A 183 -5.73 -3.60 5.47
CA VAL A 183 -6.39 -2.49 4.80
C VAL A 183 -6.87 -1.51 5.85
N LYS A 184 -6.37 -0.29 5.80
CA LYS A 184 -6.80 0.81 6.66
C LYS A 184 -7.54 1.87 5.86
N VAL A 185 -8.57 2.46 6.46
CA VAL A 185 -9.36 3.54 5.86
C VAL A 185 -9.40 4.76 6.78
N SER A 186 -9.53 5.93 6.18
CA SER A 186 -9.60 7.20 6.90
C SER A 186 -10.56 8.18 6.22
N THR A 187 -11.35 8.89 7.03
CA THR A 187 -12.22 9.97 6.55
C THR A 187 -11.47 11.30 6.40
N ASP A 188 -10.47 11.54 7.24
CA ASP A 188 -9.77 12.82 7.39
C ASP A 188 -8.27 12.77 7.00
N GLY A 189 -7.72 11.58 6.75
CA GLY A 189 -6.30 11.35 6.47
C GLY A 189 -5.40 11.34 7.70
N MET A 190 -5.97 11.48 8.89
CA MET A 190 -5.27 11.58 10.18
C MET A 190 -5.61 10.38 11.07
N ALA A 191 -6.91 10.10 11.24
CA ALA A 191 -7.40 8.97 12.01
C ALA A 191 -7.63 7.76 11.09
N TRP A 192 -6.91 6.67 11.36
CA TRP A 192 -6.96 5.45 10.56
C TRP A 192 -7.66 4.32 11.30
N ARG A 193 -8.50 3.56 10.59
CA ARG A 193 -9.20 2.38 11.11
C ARG A 193 -8.82 1.16 10.29
N GLU A 194 -8.46 0.06 10.94
CA GLU A 194 -8.17 -1.21 10.28
C GLU A 194 -9.48 -1.88 9.86
N ALA A 195 -9.82 -1.79 8.57
CA ALA A 195 -11.03 -2.40 8.02
C ALA A 195 -10.90 -3.92 7.90
N MET A 196 -9.69 -4.39 7.56
CA MET A 196 -9.39 -5.80 7.33
C MET A 196 -7.93 -6.08 7.67
N ARG A 197 -7.66 -7.27 8.20
CA ARG A 197 -6.32 -7.82 8.37
C ARG A 197 -6.29 -9.30 8.07
N LEU A 198 -5.23 -9.77 7.41
CA LEU A 198 -4.99 -11.19 7.19
C LEU A 198 -4.07 -11.72 8.27
N ASP A 199 -4.50 -12.77 8.96
CA ASP A 199 -3.65 -13.47 9.91
C ASP A 199 -2.66 -14.37 9.15
N ALA A 200 -1.37 -14.14 9.37
CA ALA A 200 -0.32 -14.83 8.62
C ALA A 200 -0.18 -16.32 8.98
N ALA A 201 -0.56 -16.72 10.20
CA ALA A 201 -0.44 -18.10 10.65
C ALA A 201 -1.59 -18.98 10.14
N THR A 202 -2.80 -18.42 10.06
CA THR A 202 -4.04 -19.16 9.76
C THR A 202 -4.62 -18.85 8.38
N GLY A 203 -4.22 -17.75 7.75
CA GLY A 203 -4.86 -17.23 6.53
C GLY A 203 -6.24 -16.60 6.75
N ALA A 204 -6.67 -16.44 8.01
CA ALA A 204 -7.99 -15.90 8.33
C ALA A 204 -8.09 -14.41 8.00
N VAL A 205 -9.24 -14.01 7.46
CA VAL A 205 -9.62 -12.60 7.27
C VAL A 205 -10.23 -12.10 8.57
N LEU A 206 -9.47 -11.32 9.34
CA LEU A 206 -9.95 -10.62 10.50
C LEU A 206 -10.67 -9.35 10.07
N LYS A 207 -11.85 -9.11 10.65
CA LYS A 207 -12.69 -7.93 10.42
C LYS A 207 -12.90 -7.22 11.77
N PRO A 208 -11.93 -6.43 12.26
CA PRO A 208 -11.96 -5.84 13.60
C PRO A 208 -13.19 -4.98 13.90
N HIS A 209 -13.87 -4.52 12.85
CA HIS A 209 -15.07 -3.70 12.93
C HIS A 209 -16.35 -4.40 12.42
N CYS A 210 -16.31 -5.71 12.15
CA CYS A 210 -17.52 -6.48 11.84
C CYS A 210 -18.23 -6.87 13.13
N VAL A 211 -19.20 -6.05 13.52
CA VAL A 211 -20.00 -6.21 14.72
C VAL A 211 -20.56 -7.63 14.78
N SER A 212 -20.26 -8.34 15.87
CA SER A 212 -20.83 -9.65 16.14
C SER A 212 -20.77 -9.96 17.63
N PHE A 213 -21.69 -10.76 18.12
CA PHE A 213 -21.64 -11.28 19.48
C PHE A 213 -22.35 -12.61 19.60
N GLU A 214 -21.98 -13.35 20.65
CA GLU A 214 -22.71 -14.49 21.16
C GLU A 214 -22.67 -14.47 22.68
N ALA A 215 -23.83 -14.59 23.30
CA ALA A 215 -24.02 -14.63 24.74
C ALA A 215 -24.87 -15.83 25.14
N THR A 216 -24.57 -16.39 26.31
CA THR A 216 -25.20 -17.56 26.91
C THR A 216 -25.53 -17.28 28.37
N GLY A 217 -26.34 -18.14 29.01
CA GLY A 217 -26.72 -17.95 30.41
C GLY A 217 -25.89 -18.72 31.43
N SER A 218 -25.92 -18.28 32.68
CA SER A 218 -25.17 -18.86 33.81
C SER A 218 -25.83 -20.08 34.48
N GLY A 219 -26.94 -20.61 33.95
CA GLY A 219 -27.51 -21.89 34.37
C GLY A 219 -28.63 -21.79 35.40
N GLN A 220 -29.61 -20.93 35.13
CA GLN A 220 -30.82 -20.79 35.94
C GLN A 220 -32.06 -21.20 35.12
N ALA A 221 -33.07 -21.75 35.81
CA ALA A 221 -34.41 -21.88 35.25
C ALA A 221 -35.13 -20.53 35.31
N HIS A 222 -35.74 -20.15 34.20
CA HIS A 222 -36.58 -18.96 34.12
C HIS A 222 -37.95 -19.36 33.59
N THR A 223 -39.00 -19.05 34.34
CA THR A 223 -40.38 -19.24 33.93
C THR A 223 -40.94 -17.89 33.52
N THR A 224 -41.43 -17.79 32.28
CA THR A 224 -42.05 -16.56 31.79
C THR A 224 -43.37 -16.32 32.50
N SER A 225 -43.76 -15.06 32.66
CA SER A 225 -45.16 -14.77 33.02
C SER A 225 -46.05 -14.81 31.79
N ALA A 226 -47.35 -14.63 32.01
CA ALA A 226 -48.31 -14.42 30.93
C ALA A 226 -48.18 -13.03 30.29
N ASP A 227 -47.25 -12.16 30.68
CA ASP A 227 -47.13 -10.82 30.09
C ASP A 227 -45.94 -10.73 29.11
N TYR A 228 -45.97 -9.72 28.24
CA TYR A 228 -44.81 -9.35 27.44
C TYR A 228 -43.66 -8.89 28.33
N GLN A 229 -42.52 -9.58 28.26
CA GLN A 229 -41.30 -9.24 28.99
C GLN A 229 -40.09 -9.44 28.10
N THR A 230 -39.12 -8.52 28.20
CA THR A 230 -37.80 -8.73 27.61
C THR A 230 -37.08 -9.83 28.37
N ILE A 231 -36.43 -10.73 27.63
CA ILE A 231 -35.58 -11.81 28.13
C ILE A 231 -34.18 -11.25 28.34
N GLY A 232 -33.80 -11.13 29.62
CA GLY A 232 -32.62 -10.42 30.09
C GLY A 232 -32.91 -9.76 31.44
N ALA A 233 -31.89 -9.18 32.07
CA ALA A 233 -32.13 -8.45 33.32
C ALA A 233 -32.89 -7.12 33.03
N PRO A 234 -33.82 -6.71 33.92
CA PRO A 234 -34.06 -7.24 35.26
C PRO A 234 -35.06 -8.41 35.33
N ASN A 235 -35.77 -8.74 34.24
CA ASN A 235 -36.85 -9.72 34.27
C ASN A 235 -36.34 -11.16 34.47
N PHE A 236 -35.24 -11.49 33.80
CA PHE A 236 -34.62 -12.82 33.79
C PHE A 236 -33.08 -12.69 33.89
N PRO A 237 -32.56 -12.21 35.05
CA PRO A 237 -31.12 -12.09 35.26
C PRO A 237 -30.45 -13.46 35.09
N GLY A 238 -29.25 -13.50 34.50
CA GLY A 238 -28.56 -14.77 34.26
C GLY A 238 -28.95 -15.49 32.96
N THR A 239 -29.77 -14.86 32.10
CA THR A 239 -30.21 -15.49 30.84
C THR A 239 -29.15 -15.41 29.73
N PHE A 240 -28.52 -14.25 29.54
CA PHE A 240 -27.49 -13.99 28.54
C PHE A 240 -26.34 -13.17 29.14
N ASP A 241 -25.90 -13.56 30.34
CA ASP A 241 -24.91 -12.85 31.14
C ASP A 241 -23.45 -13.29 30.86
N VAL A 242 -23.26 -14.39 30.16
CA VAL A 242 -21.93 -14.92 29.80
C VAL A 242 -21.64 -14.64 28.33
N ILE A 243 -20.75 -13.69 28.06
CA ILE A 243 -20.25 -13.38 26.71
C ILE A 243 -19.28 -14.47 26.26
N GLN A 244 -19.63 -15.20 25.20
CA GLN A 244 -18.74 -16.17 24.55
C GLN A 244 -17.78 -15.48 23.58
N HIS A 245 -18.28 -14.48 22.85
CA HIS A 245 -17.51 -13.68 21.91
C HIS A 245 -18.23 -12.35 21.65
N GLN A 246 -17.47 -11.27 21.43
CA GLN A 246 -18.03 -9.99 21.02
C GLN A 246 -17.01 -9.11 20.30
N VAL A 247 -17.40 -8.56 19.15
CA VAL A 247 -16.69 -7.54 18.37
C VAL A 247 -17.55 -6.28 18.34
N GLY A 248 -16.94 -5.14 18.66
CA GLY A 248 -17.60 -3.83 18.66
C GLY A 248 -18.37 -3.50 19.93
N ASN A 249 -18.34 -4.35 20.96
CA ASN A 249 -18.91 -4.09 22.28
C ASN A 249 -20.39 -3.63 22.25
N ALA A 250 -21.18 -4.20 21.34
CA ALA A 250 -22.55 -3.79 21.03
C ALA A 250 -23.68 -4.51 21.81
N PHE A 251 -23.38 -5.60 22.52
CA PHE A 251 -24.31 -6.32 23.38
C PHE A 251 -23.99 -6.07 24.86
N ASP A 252 -25.03 -5.82 25.65
CA ASP A 252 -24.95 -5.59 27.09
C ASP A 252 -25.53 -6.80 27.87
N PRO A 253 -24.67 -7.63 28.50
CA PRO A 253 -25.10 -8.79 29.27
C PRO A 253 -25.90 -8.43 30.53
N ALA A 254 -25.78 -7.20 31.04
CA ALA A 254 -26.53 -6.76 32.21
C ALA A 254 -28.01 -6.49 31.91
N THR A 255 -28.36 -6.32 30.63
CA THR A 255 -29.73 -6.07 30.18
C THR A 255 -30.24 -7.11 29.19
N GLY A 256 -29.36 -7.87 28.54
CA GLY A 256 -29.71 -8.76 27.43
C GLY A 256 -29.94 -8.01 26.11
N ARG A 257 -29.47 -6.76 26.02
CA ARG A 257 -29.76 -5.85 24.91
C ARG A 257 -28.59 -5.73 23.94
N PHE A 258 -28.88 -5.90 22.66
CA PHE A 258 -27.99 -5.51 21.58
C PHE A 258 -28.34 -4.09 21.11
N THR A 259 -27.34 -3.23 20.88
CA THR A 259 -27.48 -1.89 20.29
C THR A 259 -26.65 -1.81 19.03
N ALA A 260 -27.28 -1.60 17.87
CA ALA A 260 -26.60 -1.55 16.58
C ALA A 260 -25.62 -0.36 16.52
N PRO A 261 -24.30 -0.58 16.45
CA PRO A 261 -23.32 0.50 16.47
C PRO A 261 -23.07 1.09 15.07
N VAL A 262 -23.63 0.47 14.03
CA VAL A 262 -23.63 0.96 12.64
C VAL A 262 -24.94 0.56 11.96
N SER A 263 -25.42 1.37 11.03
CA SER A 263 -26.56 0.99 10.19
C SER A 263 -26.17 -0.13 9.22
N GLY A 264 -27.05 -1.12 9.07
CA GLY A 264 -26.81 -2.26 8.17
C GLY A 264 -27.76 -3.42 8.41
N ARG A 265 -27.54 -4.51 7.67
CA ARG A 265 -28.26 -5.77 7.83
C ARG A 265 -27.55 -6.63 8.85
N TYR A 266 -28.29 -7.06 9.85
CA TYR A 266 -27.83 -7.95 10.90
C TYR A 266 -28.52 -9.29 10.77
N TYR A 267 -27.76 -10.39 10.79
CA TYR A 267 -28.29 -11.70 11.09
C TYR A 267 -28.35 -11.85 12.61
N ILE A 268 -29.55 -12.06 13.13
CA ILE A 268 -29.82 -12.23 14.56
C ILE A 268 -30.36 -13.63 14.76
N TYR A 269 -29.90 -14.31 15.80
CA TYR A 269 -30.44 -15.60 16.20
C TYR A 269 -30.56 -15.70 17.72
N ALA A 270 -31.57 -16.42 18.17
CA ALA A 270 -31.75 -16.82 19.56
C ALA A 270 -32.17 -18.28 19.60
N GLY A 271 -31.45 -19.10 20.36
CA GLY A 271 -31.83 -20.45 20.71
C GLY A 271 -32.19 -20.51 22.18
N ILE A 272 -33.43 -20.91 22.50
CA ILE A 272 -33.89 -21.09 23.88
C ILE A 272 -34.18 -22.57 24.12
N PHE A 273 -33.59 -23.11 25.19
CA PHE A 273 -33.84 -24.49 25.60
C PHE A 273 -35.01 -24.54 26.58
N LEU A 274 -36.17 -24.97 26.10
CA LEU A 274 -37.36 -25.13 26.90
C LEU A 274 -37.27 -26.40 27.76
N ILE A 275 -37.77 -26.31 28.99
CA ILE A 275 -37.84 -27.42 29.95
C ILE A 275 -39.25 -27.61 30.55
N GLY A 276 -40.16 -26.65 30.32
CA GLY A 276 -41.53 -26.73 30.79
C GLY A 276 -42.45 -25.82 29.97
N ILE A 277 -43.70 -26.21 29.82
CA ILE A 277 -44.71 -25.39 29.13
C ILE A 277 -46.11 -25.65 29.67
N ILE A 278 -46.91 -24.60 29.78
CA ILE A 278 -48.35 -24.65 29.97
C ILE A 278 -49.00 -23.89 28.80
N GLY A 279 -49.87 -24.57 28.07
CA GLY A 279 -50.54 -24.04 26.87
C GLY A 279 -49.56 -23.79 25.71
N SER A 280 -49.53 -22.56 25.20
CA SER A 280 -48.63 -22.14 24.10
C SER A 280 -47.65 -21.06 24.54
N GLY A 281 -46.36 -21.23 24.28
CA GLY A 281 -45.33 -20.20 24.48
C GLY A 281 -45.03 -19.45 23.18
N ARG A 282 -44.55 -18.22 23.33
CA ARG A 282 -44.16 -17.34 22.21
C ARG A 282 -42.84 -16.66 22.50
N LEU A 283 -41.96 -16.69 21.50
CA LEU A 283 -40.67 -16.01 21.49
C LEU A 283 -40.66 -15.01 20.34
N CYS A 284 -40.28 -13.76 20.59
CA CYS A 284 -40.15 -12.73 19.56
C CYS A 284 -38.87 -11.92 19.72
N LEU A 285 -38.47 -11.22 18.66
CA LEU A 285 -37.50 -10.15 18.76
C LEU A 285 -38.24 -8.85 19.11
N SER A 286 -37.78 -8.15 20.13
CA SER A 286 -38.17 -6.78 20.40
C SER A 286 -37.23 -5.84 19.65
N ARG A 287 -37.78 -4.83 18.98
CA ARG A 287 -37.01 -3.74 18.40
C ARG A 287 -37.40 -2.43 19.08
N ASN A 288 -36.43 -1.72 19.65
CA ASN A 288 -36.67 -0.42 20.30
C ASN A 288 -37.74 -0.50 21.39
N ASN A 289 -37.68 -1.56 22.21
CA ASN A 289 -38.66 -1.92 23.25
C ASN A 289 -40.07 -2.25 22.73
N ASN A 290 -40.27 -2.36 21.41
CA ASN A 290 -41.54 -2.74 20.82
C ASN A 290 -41.48 -4.21 20.34
N PRO A 291 -42.36 -5.11 20.80
CA PRO A 291 -42.43 -6.47 20.26
C PRO A 291 -42.62 -6.45 18.74
N ASP A 292 -41.71 -7.07 18.00
CA ASP A 292 -41.90 -7.27 16.56
C ASP A 292 -42.70 -8.55 16.31
N LEU A 293 -44.01 -8.38 16.20
CA LEU A 293 -44.99 -9.45 16.05
C LEU A 293 -44.90 -10.17 14.71
N THR A 294 -44.21 -9.56 13.75
CA THR A 294 -43.94 -10.19 12.48
C THR A 294 -42.84 -11.25 12.61
N TYR A 295 -42.03 -11.21 13.69
CA TYR A 295 -40.86 -12.06 13.91
C TYR A 295 -40.96 -12.82 15.22
N GLN A 296 -41.89 -13.79 15.25
CA GLN A 296 -42.14 -14.63 16.41
C GLN A 296 -42.22 -16.11 16.05
N ILE A 297 -41.98 -16.96 17.04
CA ILE A 297 -42.26 -18.39 16.98
C ILE A 297 -43.24 -18.73 18.10
N THR A 298 -44.28 -19.48 17.75
CA THR A 298 -45.22 -20.07 18.71
C THR A 298 -44.94 -21.56 18.83
N PHE A 299 -45.00 -22.07 20.05
CA PHE A 299 -44.74 -23.47 20.36
C PHE A 299 -45.67 -23.95 21.48
N SER A 300 -46.03 -25.23 21.49
CA SER A 300 -46.98 -25.82 22.46
C SER A 300 -46.45 -27.09 23.13
N SER A 301 -45.16 -27.40 22.94
CA SER A 301 -44.47 -28.52 23.56
C SER A 301 -43.04 -28.15 23.92
N VAL A 302 -42.41 -28.93 24.80
CA VAL A 302 -41.01 -28.75 25.20
C VAL A 302 -40.10 -29.12 24.03
N VAL A 303 -39.48 -28.12 23.43
CA VAL A 303 -38.53 -28.24 22.31
C VAL A 303 -37.47 -27.15 22.40
N PRO A 304 -36.27 -27.33 21.85
CA PRO A 304 -35.42 -26.19 21.54
C PRO A 304 -36.18 -25.28 20.57
N CYS A 305 -36.33 -24.00 20.91
CA CYS A 305 -36.90 -23.02 19.98
C CYS A 305 -35.80 -22.09 19.47
N VAL A 306 -35.72 -21.97 18.14
CA VAL A 306 -34.69 -21.17 17.48
C VAL A 306 -35.36 -20.13 16.61
N LEU A 307 -35.16 -18.86 16.96
CA LEU A 307 -35.59 -17.71 16.19
C LEU A 307 -34.38 -17.13 15.47
N SER A 308 -34.44 -17.00 14.15
CA SER A 308 -33.35 -16.38 13.38
C SER A 308 -33.88 -15.51 12.27
N ARG A 309 -33.25 -14.36 12.02
CA ARG A 309 -33.67 -13.45 10.95
C ARG A 309 -32.55 -12.51 10.51
N ILE A 310 -32.58 -12.11 9.24
CA ILE A 310 -31.85 -10.93 8.76
C ILE A 310 -32.76 -9.70 8.86
N VAL A 311 -32.34 -8.68 9.61
CA VAL A 311 -33.07 -7.43 9.80
C VAL A 311 -32.20 -6.23 9.46
N MET A 312 -32.81 -5.20 8.87
CA MET A 312 -32.15 -3.91 8.68
C MET A 312 -32.28 -3.10 9.97
N LEU A 313 -31.15 -2.69 10.54
CA LEU A 313 -31.07 -1.83 11.72
C LEU A 313 -30.37 -0.52 11.37
N GLU A 314 -30.82 0.56 11.98
CA GLU A 314 -30.14 1.85 11.97
C GLU A 314 -29.21 1.98 13.18
N LEU A 315 -28.27 2.91 13.11
CA LEU A 315 -27.41 3.28 14.24
C LEU A 315 -28.25 3.57 15.49
N GLY A 316 -27.98 2.86 16.57
CA GLY A 316 -28.65 3.03 17.86
C GLY A 316 -29.93 2.21 18.03
N ASP A 317 -30.40 1.51 16.99
CA ASP A 317 -31.50 0.57 17.14
C ASP A 317 -31.13 -0.52 18.15
N THR A 318 -32.10 -0.89 18.98
CA THR A 318 -31.92 -1.91 20.02
C THR A 318 -32.70 -3.16 19.68
N ILE A 319 -32.09 -4.32 19.90
CA ILE A 319 -32.74 -5.62 19.80
C ILE A 319 -32.60 -6.36 21.12
N GLU A 320 -33.71 -6.91 21.57
CA GLU A 320 -33.79 -7.80 22.72
C GLU A 320 -34.60 -9.02 22.33
N LEU A 321 -34.34 -10.13 23.00
CA LEU A 321 -35.26 -11.25 22.95
C LEU A 321 -36.43 -10.95 23.89
N ALA A 322 -37.65 -11.34 23.56
CA ALA A 322 -38.81 -11.10 24.41
C ALA A 322 -39.85 -12.23 24.33
N THR A 323 -40.69 -12.30 25.35
CA THR A 323 -41.87 -13.17 25.42
C THR A 323 -43.07 -12.40 24.85
N GLY A 324 -43.90 -13.04 24.03
CA GLY A 324 -44.86 -12.34 23.16
C GLY A 324 -46.35 -12.50 23.49
N ASN A 325 -46.80 -12.34 24.74
CA ASN A 325 -48.25 -12.41 25.01
C ASN A 325 -48.94 -11.07 24.70
N MET A 326 -49.67 -11.00 23.59
CA MET A 326 -50.53 -9.85 23.26
C MET A 326 -52.01 -10.09 23.52
N ASP A 327 -52.42 -11.33 23.74
CA ASP A 327 -53.84 -11.69 23.85
C ASP A 327 -54.30 -11.74 25.32
N HIS A 328 -53.42 -11.45 26.28
CA HIS A 328 -53.70 -11.61 27.70
C HIS A 328 -54.27 -13.02 28.02
N ASP A 329 -53.76 -14.05 27.33
CA ASP A 329 -54.06 -15.45 27.65
C ASP A 329 -53.44 -15.79 29.01
N SER A 330 -54.17 -15.42 30.07
CA SER A 330 -53.80 -15.53 31.47
C SER A 330 -53.74 -17.01 31.87
N GLY A 331 -52.62 -17.65 31.56
CA GLY A 331 -52.41 -19.07 31.88
C GLY A 331 -51.32 -19.76 31.07
N ASN A 332 -50.86 -19.16 29.98
CA ASN A 332 -49.80 -19.73 29.16
C ASN A 332 -48.42 -19.21 29.58
N TYR A 333 -47.50 -20.12 29.89
CA TYR A 333 -46.12 -19.78 30.22
C TYR A 333 -45.19 -20.91 29.80
N PHE A 334 -43.92 -20.57 29.59
CA PHE A 334 -42.87 -21.55 29.35
C PHE A 334 -41.71 -21.33 30.31
N THR A 335 -41.03 -22.43 30.65
CA THR A 335 -39.82 -22.43 31.43
C THR A 335 -38.66 -22.81 30.53
N PHE A 336 -37.56 -22.08 30.63
CA PHE A 336 -36.34 -22.36 29.89
C PHE A 336 -35.12 -22.40 30.81
N TRP A 337 -34.05 -23.06 30.34
CA TRP A 337 -32.80 -23.16 31.07
C TRP A 337 -31.73 -22.29 30.42
N SER A 338 -31.18 -21.33 31.17
CA SER A 338 -30.31 -20.32 30.59
C SER A 338 -28.96 -20.84 30.10
N SER A 339 -28.36 -21.85 30.76
CA SER A 339 -27.06 -22.41 30.31
C SER A 339 -27.13 -23.24 29.02
N HIS A 340 -28.33 -23.51 28.51
CA HIS A 340 -28.54 -24.18 27.22
C HIS A 340 -29.16 -23.22 26.19
N SER A 341 -29.19 -21.93 26.50
CA SER A 341 -29.76 -20.89 25.66
C SER A 341 -28.66 -19.95 25.19
N ALA A 342 -28.77 -19.50 23.95
CA ALA A 342 -27.80 -18.61 23.31
C ALA A 342 -28.52 -17.50 22.53
N PHE A 343 -27.94 -16.31 22.53
CA PHE A 343 -28.38 -15.17 21.74
C PHE A 343 -27.18 -14.54 21.06
N GLY A 344 -27.32 -14.24 19.78
CA GLY A 344 -26.23 -13.65 19.02
C GLY A 344 -26.72 -12.84 17.83
N ALA A 345 -25.83 -11.97 17.37
CA ALA A 345 -26.03 -11.26 16.12
C ALA A 345 -24.69 -11.06 15.40
N MET A 346 -24.75 -10.86 14.09
CA MET A 346 -23.61 -10.42 13.29
C MET A 346 -24.07 -9.47 12.18
N LEU A 347 -23.26 -8.45 11.92
CA LEU A 347 -23.41 -7.59 10.75
C LEU A 347 -23.07 -8.40 9.49
N VAL A 348 -24.03 -8.51 8.58
CA VAL A 348 -23.89 -9.26 7.32
C VAL A 348 -23.82 -8.37 6.08
N GLY A 349 -24.08 -7.06 6.22
CA GLY A 349 -23.68 -6.03 5.26
C GLY A 349 -24.77 -5.04 4.90
#